data_AF-A0A2G5IQL5-F1
#
_entry.id   AF-A0A2G5IQL5-F1
#
_cell.length_a   1.000
_cell.length_b   1.000
_cell.length_c   1.000
_cell.angle_alpha   90.00
_cell.angle_beta   90.00
_cell.angle_gamma   90.00
#
_symmetry.space_group_name_H-M   'P 1'
#
loop_
_entity.id
_entity.type
_entity.pdbx_description
1 polymer ?
#
loop_
_entity_poly.entity_id
_entity_poly.type
_entity_poly.pdbx_seq_one_letter_code
_entity_poly.pdbx_strand_id
1 'polypeptide(L)'
;MQTWDWHVELSPYRHTVHSAGGNHCYVGITEHGILAKIGVNSAGLALHFNILGHRDDRVGGIPIHVLAALVLEEADHVAHARQILHGTPITSSGSFLLFDTEHAVLLDISPAGIFEAPQAAEGTYLRTNHFLIATRP
;
A
#
# COMPACT_ATOMS: atom_id res chain seq x y z
N MET A 1 -7.40 10.29 5.06
CA MET A 1 -6.71 10.09 6.36
C MET A 1 -6.78 8.62 6.74
N GLN A 2 -5.79 8.09 7.45
CA GLN A 2 -5.77 6.71 7.95
C GLN A 2 -5.31 6.68 9.42
N THR A 3 -5.82 5.72 10.22
CA THR A 3 -5.22 5.30 11.50
C THR A 3 -4.31 4.08 11.31
N TRP A 4 -3.30 3.94 12.16
CA TRP A 4 -2.46 2.74 12.21
C TRP A 4 -2.56 2.10 13.59
N ASP A 5 -3.38 1.06 13.67
CA ASP A 5 -3.70 0.34 14.89
C ASP A 5 -2.87 -0.94 14.95
N TRP A 6 -2.00 -1.02 15.97
CA TRP A 6 -1.06 -2.11 16.15
C TRP A 6 -0.65 -2.24 17.62
N HIS A 7 0.16 -3.25 17.93
CA HIS A 7 0.73 -3.48 19.26
C HIS A 7 1.37 -2.21 19.86
N VAL A 8 1.00 -1.89 21.09
CA VAL A 8 1.44 -0.67 21.81
C VAL A 8 2.94 -0.71 22.10
N GLU A 9 3.46 -1.90 22.31
CA GLU A 9 4.88 -2.20 22.53
C GLU A 9 5.77 -1.74 21.36
N LEU A 10 5.18 -1.61 20.17
CA LEU A 10 5.88 -1.17 18.97
C LEU A 10 5.77 0.35 18.72
N SER A 11 5.02 1.07 19.54
CA SER A 11 4.89 2.54 19.44
C SER A 11 6.25 3.27 19.44
N PRO A 12 7.23 2.91 20.31
CA PRO A 12 8.54 3.57 20.32
C PRO A 12 9.38 3.35 19.05
N TYR A 13 9.00 2.39 18.19
CA TYR A 13 9.74 2.07 16.96
C TYR A 13 9.13 2.72 15.72
N ARG A 14 8.01 3.44 15.88
CA ARG A 14 7.40 4.23 14.81
C ARG A 14 8.17 5.54 14.63
N HIS A 15 8.52 5.87 13.40
CA HIS A 15 9.26 7.08 13.08
C HIS A 15 8.87 7.59 11.69
N THR A 16 9.19 8.85 11.41
CA THR A 16 9.10 9.39 10.06
C THR A 16 10.33 8.98 9.26
N VAL A 17 10.12 8.72 7.97
CA VAL A 17 11.19 8.39 7.03
C VAL A 17 11.22 9.43 5.90
N HIS A 18 12.43 9.74 5.43
CA HIS A 18 12.68 10.44 4.18
C HIS A 18 13.67 9.59 3.38
N SER A 19 13.26 9.12 2.20
CA SER A 19 14.10 8.36 1.28
C SER A 19 14.31 9.15 -0.01
N ALA A 20 15.51 9.08 -0.58
CA ALA A 20 15.90 9.76 -1.81
C ALA A 20 16.69 8.81 -2.75
N GLY A 21 16.43 7.50 -2.66
CA GLY A 21 17.20 6.47 -3.35
C GLY A 21 16.63 6.01 -4.71
N GLY A 22 15.34 6.28 -4.98
CA GLY A 22 14.65 5.88 -6.21
C GLY A 22 14.46 7.03 -7.21
N ASN A 23 13.58 6.82 -8.19
CA ASN A 23 13.19 7.86 -9.16
C ASN A 23 12.55 9.09 -8.49
N HIS A 24 11.82 8.86 -7.39
CA HIS A 24 11.18 9.87 -6.56
C HIS A 24 11.68 9.79 -5.12
N CYS A 25 11.89 10.96 -4.50
CA CYS A 25 12.03 11.02 -3.05
C CYS A 25 10.66 10.79 -2.41
N TYR A 26 10.60 10.17 -1.24
CA TYR A 26 9.35 10.08 -0.48
C TYR A 26 9.54 10.38 1.00
N VAL A 27 8.46 10.87 1.60
CA VAL A 27 8.32 11.04 3.04
C VAL A 27 7.17 10.19 3.55
N GLY A 28 7.30 9.66 4.76
CA GLY A 28 6.27 8.78 5.31
C GLY A 28 6.45 8.46 6.77
N ILE A 29 5.64 7.52 7.25
CA ILE A 29 5.75 6.93 8.59
C ILE A 29 5.98 5.43 8.40
N THR A 30 6.98 4.90 9.10
CA THR A 30 7.33 3.48 9.08
C THR A 30 7.75 3.00 10.49
N GLU A 31 8.13 1.73 10.61
CA GLU A 31 8.72 1.16 11.83
C GLU A 31 10.19 0.81 11.60
N HIS A 32 11.02 0.77 12.65
CA HIS A 32 12.46 0.46 12.52
C HIS A 32 12.70 -0.81 11.68
N GLY A 33 13.54 -0.69 10.66
CA GLY A 33 13.90 -1.79 9.76
C GLY A 33 12.92 -2.04 8.61
N ILE A 34 11.77 -1.35 8.55
CA ILE A 34 10.82 -1.44 7.45
C ILE A 34 11.07 -0.31 6.45
N LEU A 35 11.31 -0.67 5.19
CA LEU A 35 11.65 0.27 4.11
C LEU A 35 10.59 1.37 3.92
N ALA A 36 9.33 0.97 3.73
CA ALA A 36 8.22 1.91 3.59
C ALA A 36 6.91 1.31 4.11
N LYS A 37 5.97 2.20 4.44
CA LYS A 37 4.62 1.81 4.87
C LYS A 37 3.57 2.80 4.37
N ILE A 38 3.40 3.96 5.01
CA ILE A 38 2.44 5.00 4.62
C ILE A 38 3.25 6.24 4.24
N GLY A 39 2.95 6.91 3.12
CA GLY A 39 3.73 8.06 2.69
C GLY A 39 3.22 8.76 1.45
N VAL A 40 3.99 9.77 1.02
CA VAL A 40 3.80 10.54 -0.21
C VAL A 40 5.15 10.79 -0.87
N ASN A 41 5.20 10.67 -2.19
CA ASN A 41 6.42 10.90 -2.96
C ASN A 41 6.48 12.29 -3.62
N SER A 42 7.62 12.63 -4.21
CA SER A 42 7.87 13.92 -4.84
C SER A 42 7.04 14.17 -6.10
N ALA A 43 6.45 13.13 -6.70
CA ALA A 43 5.49 13.26 -7.79
C ALA A 43 4.07 13.60 -7.32
N GLY A 44 3.82 13.55 -6.00
CA GLY A 44 2.51 13.81 -5.40
C GLY A 44 1.63 12.57 -5.23
N LEU A 45 2.16 11.37 -5.49
CA LEU A 45 1.46 10.11 -5.21
C LEU A 45 1.54 9.79 -3.73
N ALA A 46 0.39 9.57 -3.10
CA ALA A 46 0.26 9.10 -1.73
C ALA A 46 -0.19 7.64 -1.67
N LEU A 47 0.27 6.94 -0.62
CA LEU A 47 -0.05 5.55 -0.34
C LEU A 47 -0.48 5.40 1.12
N HIS A 48 -1.67 4.84 1.31
CA HIS A 48 -2.19 4.32 2.57
C HIS A 48 -2.17 2.79 2.55
N PHE A 49 -2.03 2.17 3.72
CA PHE A 49 -1.83 0.73 3.85
C PHE A 49 -2.67 0.10 4.97
N ASN A 50 -3.51 -0.87 4.63
CA ASN A 50 -4.23 -1.68 5.62
C ASN A 50 -3.78 -3.15 5.57
N ILE A 51 -3.63 -3.76 6.75
CA ILE A 51 -3.33 -5.20 6.87
C ILE A 51 -4.60 -5.98 6.55
N LEU A 52 -4.48 -6.94 5.64
CA LEU A 52 -5.45 -7.98 5.35
C LEU A 52 -4.82 -9.36 5.59
N GLY A 53 -5.62 -10.42 5.54
CA GLY A 53 -5.14 -11.80 5.64
C GLY A 53 -5.85 -12.70 4.64
N HIS A 54 -5.10 -13.34 3.75
CA HIS A 54 -5.61 -14.33 2.80
C HIS A 54 -5.09 -15.71 3.16
N ARG A 55 -5.92 -16.74 2.99
CA ARG A 55 -5.56 -18.13 3.33
C ARG A 55 -4.35 -18.67 2.55
N ASP A 56 -4.13 -18.12 1.36
CA ASP A 56 -3.04 -18.52 0.45
C ASP A 56 -1.77 -17.67 0.63
N ASP A 57 -1.73 -16.79 1.64
CA ASP A 57 -0.53 -16.01 1.92
C ASP A 57 0.66 -16.94 2.18
N ARG A 58 1.76 -16.70 1.46
CA ARG A 58 2.92 -17.59 1.45
C ARG A 58 4.18 -16.85 1.01
N VAL A 59 5.32 -17.47 1.24
CA VAL A 59 6.61 -17.00 0.70
C VAL A 59 6.66 -17.14 -0.83
N GLY A 60 7.56 -16.37 -1.46
CA GLY A 60 7.92 -16.48 -2.88
C GLY A 60 7.60 -15.26 -3.75
N GLY A 61 6.77 -14.34 -3.27
CA GLY A 61 6.53 -13.03 -3.88
C GLY A 61 7.31 -11.90 -3.21
N ILE A 62 7.21 -10.71 -3.78
CA ILE A 62 7.75 -9.49 -3.19
C ILE A 62 6.96 -9.14 -1.91
N PRO A 63 7.62 -8.92 -0.77
CA PRO A 63 6.94 -8.56 0.47
C PRO A 63 6.17 -7.24 0.35
N ILE A 64 5.00 -7.14 0.99
CA ILE A 64 4.11 -5.98 0.87
C ILE A 64 4.77 -4.62 1.20
N HIS A 65 5.68 -4.57 2.18
CA HIS A 65 6.40 -3.33 2.53
C HIS A 65 7.50 -2.98 1.52
N VAL A 66 8.04 -3.97 0.79
CA VAL A 66 8.95 -3.74 -0.35
C VAL A 66 8.15 -3.22 -1.54
N LEU A 67 6.93 -3.73 -1.76
CA LEU A 67 6.01 -3.18 -2.77
C LEU A 67 5.62 -1.72 -2.46
N ALA A 68 5.36 -1.39 -1.19
CA ALA A 68 5.08 -0.02 -0.78
C ALA A 68 6.28 0.92 -1.08
N ALA A 69 7.50 0.45 -0.81
CA ALA A 69 8.71 1.21 -1.12
C ALA A 69 8.85 1.40 -2.64
N LEU A 70 8.74 0.32 -3.42
CA LEU A 70 8.82 0.37 -4.88
C LEU A 70 7.78 1.32 -5.48
N VAL A 71 6.54 1.32 -4.99
CA VAL A 71 5.51 2.25 -5.45
C VAL A 71 5.86 3.69 -5.11
N LEU A 72 6.28 3.98 -3.87
CA LEU A 72 6.63 5.34 -3.46
C LEU A 72 7.89 5.85 -4.17
N GLU A 73 8.86 4.98 -4.45
CA GLU A 73 10.12 5.32 -5.10
C GLU A 73 10.00 5.49 -6.62
N GLU A 74 9.11 4.74 -7.29
CA GLU A 74 9.12 4.68 -8.76
C GLU A 74 7.89 5.29 -9.42
N ALA A 75 6.72 5.29 -8.77
CA ALA A 75 5.48 5.67 -9.44
C ALA A 75 5.29 7.19 -9.56
N ASP A 76 4.97 7.65 -10.76
CA ASP A 76 4.69 9.08 -11.03
C ASP A 76 3.27 9.50 -10.66
N HIS A 77 2.31 8.57 -10.76
CA HIS A 77 0.88 8.82 -10.56
C HIS A 77 0.15 7.49 -10.32
N VAL A 78 -1.15 7.55 -9.98
CA VAL A 78 -1.95 6.35 -9.61
C VAL A 78 -1.90 5.24 -10.68
N ALA A 79 -2.06 5.57 -11.95
CA ALA A 79 -2.03 4.56 -13.01
C ALA A 79 -0.66 3.87 -13.17
N HIS A 80 0.47 4.58 -12.99
CA HIS A 80 1.81 3.97 -13.01
C HIS A 80 2.00 3.06 -11.78
N ALA A 81 1.55 3.48 -10.59
CA ALA A 81 1.57 2.63 -9.40
C ALA A 81 0.82 1.31 -9.60
N ARG A 82 -0.35 1.34 -10.26
CA ARG A 82 -1.09 0.12 -10.62
C ARG A 82 -0.29 -0.78 -11.56
N GLN A 83 0.39 -0.22 -12.56
CA GLN A 83 1.23 -0.99 -13.49
C GLN A 83 2.37 -1.70 -12.76
N ILE A 84 3.05 -1.02 -11.83
CA ILE A 84 4.08 -1.62 -10.97
C ILE A 84 3.49 -2.79 -10.18
N LEU A 85 2.36 -2.59 -9.51
CA LEU A 85 1.73 -3.65 -8.71
C LEU A 85 1.33 -4.86 -9.56
N HIS A 86 0.68 -4.65 -10.71
CA HIS A 86 0.30 -5.74 -11.60
C HIS A 86 1.49 -6.44 -12.29
N GLY A 87 2.64 -5.77 -12.38
CA GLY A 87 3.87 -6.31 -12.93
C GLY A 87 4.74 -7.11 -11.94
N THR A 88 4.38 -7.14 -10.66
CA THR A 88 5.19 -7.78 -9.62
C THR A 88 4.60 -9.13 -9.17
N PRO A 89 5.44 -10.13 -8.84
CA PRO A 89 4.95 -11.37 -8.25
C PRO A 89 4.56 -11.11 -6.78
N ILE A 90 3.27 -11.21 -6.46
CA ILE A 90 2.74 -10.96 -5.12
C ILE A 90 2.14 -12.25 -4.54
N THR A 91 2.51 -12.57 -3.31
CA THR A 91 2.04 -13.78 -2.61
C THR A 91 1.66 -13.51 -1.16
N SER A 92 1.51 -12.23 -0.81
CA SER A 92 1.03 -11.74 0.48
C SER A 92 -0.18 -10.84 0.28
N SER A 93 -1.04 -10.75 1.29
CA SER A 93 -2.21 -9.89 1.25
C SER A 93 -2.01 -8.54 1.94
N GLY A 94 -2.84 -7.59 1.54
CA GLY A 94 -2.86 -6.23 2.06
C GLY A 94 -3.79 -5.36 1.24
N SER A 95 -3.91 -4.10 1.62
CA SER A 95 -4.66 -3.12 0.84
C SER A 95 -3.85 -1.85 0.68
N PHE A 96 -3.80 -1.33 -0.54
CA PHE A 96 -3.27 0.01 -0.82
C PHE A 96 -4.38 0.93 -1.28
N LEU A 97 -4.54 2.06 -0.61
CA LEU A 97 -5.24 3.21 -1.19
C LEU A 97 -4.18 4.13 -1.78
N LEU A 98 -4.18 4.24 -3.09
CA LEU A 98 -3.26 5.06 -3.87
C LEU A 98 -4.02 6.28 -4.38
N PHE A 99 -3.47 7.47 -4.21
CA PHE A 99 -4.14 8.69 -4.65
C PHE A 99 -3.15 9.82 -4.95
N ASP A 100 -3.51 10.64 -5.91
CA ASP A 100 -2.83 11.89 -6.26
C ASP A 100 -3.87 13.02 -6.33
N THR A 101 -3.55 14.15 -6.97
CA THR A 101 -4.46 15.30 -7.07
C THR A 101 -5.68 15.06 -7.94
N GLU A 102 -5.65 14.06 -8.82
CA GLU A 102 -6.68 13.82 -9.83
C GLU A 102 -7.40 12.48 -9.65
N HIS A 103 -6.69 11.47 -9.16
CA HIS A 103 -7.16 10.09 -9.12
C HIS A 103 -6.98 9.47 -7.74
N ALA A 104 -7.84 8.51 -7.43
CA ALA A 104 -7.70 7.65 -6.27
C ALA A 104 -8.17 6.24 -6.63
N VAL A 105 -7.53 5.22 -6.05
CA VAL A 105 -7.92 3.82 -6.21
C VAL A 105 -7.64 3.06 -4.92
N LEU A 106 -8.63 2.30 -4.46
CA LEU A 106 -8.48 1.37 -3.34
C LEU A 106 -8.30 -0.04 -3.90
N LEU A 107 -7.19 -0.68 -3.55
CA LEU A 107 -6.83 -1.99 -4.07
C LEU A 107 -6.85 -3.04 -2.97
N ASP A 108 -7.55 -4.14 -3.21
CA ASP A 108 -7.40 -5.41 -2.50
C ASP A 108 -6.28 -6.23 -3.16
N ILE A 109 -5.26 -6.55 -2.38
CA ILE A 109 -4.06 -7.28 -2.84
C ILE A 109 -4.04 -8.63 -2.16
N SER A 110 -3.84 -9.69 -2.94
CA SER A 110 -3.79 -11.07 -2.45
C SER A 110 -3.00 -11.97 -3.42
N PRO A 111 -2.68 -13.21 -3.02
CA PRO A 111 -2.16 -14.23 -3.94
C PRO A 111 -3.07 -14.55 -5.13
N ALA A 112 -4.38 -14.30 -5.00
CA ALA A 112 -5.36 -14.49 -6.07
C ALA A 112 -5.34 -13.35 -7.12
N GLY A 113 -4.65 -12.25 -6.81
CA GLY A 113 -4.53 -11.08 -7.68
C GLY A 113 -4.73 -9.76 -6.93
N ILE A 114 -4.66 -8.69 -7.72
CA ILE A 114 -4.94 -7.31 -7.30
C ILE A 114 -6.24 -6.90 -7.95
N PHE A 115 -7.11 -6.29 -7.16
CA PHE A 115 -8.44 -5.94 -7.58
C PHE A 115 -8.86 -4.60 -7.00
N GLU A 116 -9.65 -3.85 -7.77
CA GLU A 116 -10.17 -2.57 -7.33
C GLU A 116 -11.40 -2.75 -6.45
N ALA A 117 -11.36 -2.17 -5.25
CA ALA A 117 -12.46 -2.18 -4.31
C ALA A 117 -13.44 -1.04 -4.61
N PRO A 118 -14.75 -1.23 -4.35
CA PRO A 118 -15.75 -0.21 -4.61
C PRO A 118 -15.55 1.03 -3.73
N GLN A 119 -15.94 2.19 -4.26
CA GLN A 119 -16.10 3.40 -3.47
C GLN A 119 -17.26 3.24 -2.47
N ALA A 120 -17.12 3.84 -1.28
CA ALA A 120 -18.19 3.89 -0.28
C ALA A 120 -19.26 4.94 -0.64
N ALA A 121 -18.84 6.00 -1.32
CA ALA A 121 -19.64 7.05 -1.94
C ALA A 121 -18.77 7.76 -2.99
N GLU A 122 -19.36 8.62 -3.83
CA GLU A 122 -18.60 9.37 -4.85
C GLU A 122 -17.38 10.09 -4.24
N GLY A 123 -16.19 9.79 -4.76
CA GLY A 123 -14.92 10.35 -4.26
C GLY A 123 -14.49 9.87 -2.87
N THR A 124 -15.23 8.92 -2.27
CA THR A 124 -14.99 8.43 -0.92
C THR A 124 -14.56 6.96 -0.92
N TYR A 125 -13.34 6.73 -0.44
CA TYR A 125 -12.76 5.39 -0.29
C TYR A 125 -12.66 5.06 1.19
N LEU A 126 -13.21 3.90 1.59
CA LEU A 126 -13.22 3.46 2.97
C LEU A 126 -12.66 2.05 3.08
N ARG A 127 -11.76 1.83 4.05
CA ARG A 127 -11.15 0.53 4.31
C ARG A 127 -10.92 0.32 5.80
N THR A 128 -11.20 -0.90 6.26
CA THR A 128 -10.71 -1.45 7.54
C THR A 128 -9.79 -2.63 7.29
N ASN A 129 -10.11 -3.85 7.74
CA ASN A 129 -9.21 -5.01 7.70
C ASN A 129 -9.85 -6.28 7.11
N HIS A 130 -10.82 -6.10 6.22
CA HIS A 130 -11.45 -7.20 5.46
C HIS A 130 -11.46 -6.85 3.97
N PHE A 131 -11.43 -7.87 3.10
CA PHE A 131 -11.60 -7.70 1.66
C PHE A 131 -13.00 -7.15 1.35
N LEU A 132 -13.11 -6.18 0.45
CA LEU A 132 -14.39 -5.58 0.04
C LEU A 132 -14.97 -6.23 -1.22
N ILE A 133 -14.20 -7.10 -1.83
CA ILE A 133 -14.56 -7.90 -2.98
C ILE A 133 -14.37 -9.37 -2.62
N ALA A 134 -15.14 -10.25 -3.26
CA ALA A 134 -14.86 -11.67 -3.17
C ALA A 134 -13.57 -11.97 -3.95
N THR A 135 -12.46 -12.14 -3.25
CA THR A 135 -11.33 -12.90 -3.81
C THR A 135 -11.84 -14.33 -3.98
N ARG A 136 -11.71 -14.90 -5.18
CA ARG A 136 -12.12 -16.31 -5.38
C ARG A 136 -11.39 -17.19 -4.35
N PRO A 137 -12.08 -18.17 -3.73
CA PRO A 137 -11.60 -18.91 -2.57
C PRO A 137 -10.38 -19.77 -2.85
#